data_AF-A0A936T4G2-F1
#
_entry.id   AF-A0A936T4G2-F1
#
_cell.length_a   1.000
_cell.length_b   1.000
_cell.length_c   1.000
_cell.angle_alpha   90.00
_cell.angle_beta   90.00
_cell.angle_gamma   90.00
#
_symmetry.space_group_name_H-M   'P 1'
#
loop_
_entity.id
_entity.type
_entity.pdbx_description
1 polymer ?
#
loop_
_entity_poly.entity_id
_entity_poly.type
_entity_poly.pdbx_seq_one_letter_code
_entity_poly.pdbx_strand_id
1 'polypeptide(L)'
;MRSSFFGVAGLAAACFVVACGRTNIEDTDFSANPSGGSAGAGGEGASGGTGGIGGVGGGVGGAGNAGATGGAGGISSSSSSGPGGGPSFICGDGLPGPEEECDDGNDNDNDACVDCGFAKCGDGNVWFGVEQCDDGNIVDGDGCSSKCTVTGCGNGIIEPGEQCDDGNSSSNDSCVFCSNAKCGDKFVWTGVEECDDGNQTNGDGCSSTCKLSFCGDGFVDPNESCDLGAQNADRPALLVKQGSKQFVVRPVDRSANVVTFYAYGSASSHTGYEVLQGSRIFFYRDITTGNLNLVFHHGIDFNSSGQSQPQAQVTWSMSGLPSSVVVLVADDGPNELAKSSPTTIQAKWGLQNNSDGGAIGTFPFPGNFTVSIAPTFVGGINNWVWINGDEVQTSLNLTQTVEITAFSTPSACRLDCTVPVCGDGTLDGGEVCDDGNTTGGDGCAANCASLN
;
A
#
# COMPACT_ATOMS: atom_id res chain seq x y z
N MET A 1 62.91 43.45 24.95
CA MET A 1 62.50 44.15 26.18
C MET A 1 61.19 43.55 26.65
N ARG A 2 61.14 43.05 27.90
CA ARG A 2 59.99 42.52 28.69
C ARG A 2 59.39 41.20 28.14
N SER A 3 59.50 40.01 28.76
CA SER A 3 59.07 39.56 30.12
C SER A 3 57.57 39.83 30.33
N SER A 4 56.66 38.85 30.41
CA SER A 4 56.43 37.87 31.52
C SER A 4 55.36 36.85 31.05
N PHE A 5 55.48 35.52 31.23
CA PHE A 5 55.27 34.65 32.41
C PHE A 5 53.81 34.31 32.80
N PHE A 6 53.62 33.02 33.14
CA PHE A 6 52.44 32.24 33.63
C PHE A 6 51.44 31.73 32.57
N GLY A 7 51.05 30.44 32.50
CA GLY A 7 51.34 29.28 33.35
C GLY A 7 50.15 28.29 33.36
N VAL A 8 50.30 27.19 32.61
CA VAL A 8 49.96 25.78 32.95
C VAL A 8 48.48 25.31 33.11
N ALA A 9 48.16 24.34 32.23
CA ALA A 9 47.35 23.10 32.39
C ALA A 9 45.82 23.10 32.39
N GLY A 10 45.27 22.26 31.50
CA GLY A 10 44.42 21.14 31.93
C GLY A 10 43.16 20.89 31.08
N LEU A 11 43.19 19.79 30.28
CA LEU A 11 42.09 18.91 29.85
C LEU A 11 40.83 19.53 29.18
N ALA A 12 40.17 18.95 28.18
CA ALA A 12 40.36 17.80 27.32
C ALA A 12 39.38 18.01 26.14
N ALA A 13 39.85 17.88 24.91
CA ALA A 13 39.00 17.89 23.72
C ALA A 13 38.52 16.45 23.46
N ALA A 14 37.22 16.21 23.58
CA ALA A 14 36.60 14.95 23.17
C ALA A 14 36.38 15.00 21.65
N CYS A 15 37.26 14.32 20.92
CA CYS A 15 37.12 14.01 19.51
C CYS A 15 36.35 12.67 19.42
N PHE A 16 35.14 12.66 18.85
CA PHE A 16 34.42 11.42 18.57
C PHE A 16 35.01 10.80 17.30
N VAL A 17 35.89 9.81 17.48
CA VAL A 17 36.31 8.87 16.44
C VAL A 17 35.53 7.59 16.68
N VAL A 18 34.57 7.28 15.81
CA VAL A 18 33.99 5.94 15.74
C VAL A 18 34.92 5.10 14.88
N ALA A 19 35.76 4.32 15.56
CA ALA A 19 36.47 3.20 14.97
C ALA A 19 35.63 1.93 15.18
N CYS A 20 35.29 1.25 14.09
CA CYS A 20 35.09 -0.20 14.09
C CYS A 20 35.91 -0.80 12.96
N GLY A 21 37.21 -0.90 13.20
CA GLY A 21 38.04 -1.93 12.58
C GLY A 21 38.11 -3.10 13.56
N ARG A 22 37.51 -4.24 13.22
CA ARG A 22 37.85 -5.52 13.85
C ARG A 22 38.93 -6.16 12.99
N THR A 23 40.16 -6.08 13.48
CA THR A 23 41.25 -6.97 13.04
C THR A 23 41.37 -8.11 14.05
N ASN A 24 41.64 -9.30 13.52
CA ASN A 24 42.11 -10.51 14.19
C ASN A 24 41.03 -11.35 14.91
N ILE A 25 40.40 -12.22 14.13
CA ILE A 25 39.78 -13.46 14.62
C ILE A 25 40.94 -14.45 14.78
N GLU A 26 41.39 -14.67 16.01
CA GLU A 26 41.96 -15.95 16.41
C GLU A 26 40.84 -16.72 17.11
N ASP A 27 40.43 -17.83 16.48
CA ASP A 27 39.51 -18.80 17.02
C ASP A 27 40.22 -19.63 18.09
N THR A 28 39.81 -19.50 19.36
CA THR A 28 39.81 -20.61 20.33
C THR A 28 38.74 -20.38 21.41
N ASP A 29 37.72 -21.23 21.37
CA ASP A 29 37.12 -21.95 22.51
C ASP A 29 36.54 -21.16 23.70
N PHE A 30 35.21 -21.25 23.91
CA PHE A 30 34.70 -21.47 25.27
C PHE A 30 33.30 -22.10 25.32
N SER A 31 33.24 -23.31 25.89
CA SER A 31 32.05 -23.88 26.50
C SER A 31 31.84 -23.36 27.93
N ALA A 32 30.57 -23.42 28.38
CA ALA A 32 30.10 -23.40 29.79
C ALA A 32 29.58 -22.07 30.38
N ASN A 33 28.24 -21.97 30.37
CA ASN A 33 27.42 -21.53 31.52
C ASN A 33 27.62 -22.54 32.70
N PRO A 34 27.26 -22.33 33.99
CA PRO A 34 26.38 -21.28 34.53
C PRO A 34 26.72 -20.71 35.93
N SER A 35 25.93 -19.72 36.36
CA SER A 35 25.61 -19.25 37.74
C SER A 35 25.73 -17.71 37.84
N GLY A 36 24.85 -16.94 38.46
CA GLY A 36 23.65 -17.19 39.26
C GLY A 36 23.28 -15.88 40.01
N GLY A 37 22.02 -15.73 40.42
CA GLY A 37 21.54 -14.74 41.40
C GLY A 37 21.02 -13.43 40.81
N SER A 38 19.69 -13.18 40.74
CA SER A 38 18.80 -12.67 41.83
C SER A 38 19.16 -11.24 42.24
N ALA A 39 18.31 -10.24 42.43
CA ALA A 39 16.86 -10.00 42.57
C ALA A 39 16.68 -8.50 42.17
N GLY A 40 15.52 -7.87 42.02
CA GLY A 40 14.18 -8.13 42.51
C GLY A 40 13.23 -7.00 42.09
N ALA A 41 11.98 -7.21 42.46
CA ALA A 41 10.79 -6.46 42.10
C ALA A 41 10.73 -5.00 42.61
N GLY A 42 9.81 -4.24 42.02
CA GLY A 42 9.31 -2.98 42.59
C GLY A 42 8.12 -2.46 41.78
N GLY A 43 6.91 -2.91 42.15
CA GLY A 43 5.66 -2.30 41.72
C GLY A 43 5.16 -1.24 42.70
N GLU A 44 4.02 -0.68 42.31
CA GLU A 44 3.09 0.20 43.05
C GLU A 44 3.40 1.70 43.13
N GLY A 45 2.33 2.50 43.02
CA GLY A 45 2.29 3.83 43.61
C GLY A 45 1.36 4.83 42.94
N ALA A 46 0.06 4.68 43.14
CA ALA A 46 -0.96 5.68 42.82
C ALA A 46 -0.84 6.97 43.68
N SER A 47 -1.40 8.07 43.17
CA SER A 47 -2.08 9.19 43.87
C SER A 47 -1.93 10.46 43.01
N GLY A 48 -2.90 11.37 42.86
CA GLY A 48 -4.16 11.56 43.55
C GLY A 48 -4.36 13.06 43.79
N GLY A 49 -5.43 13.63 43.24
CA GLY A 49 -6.06 14.88 43.71
C GLY A 49 -5.31 16.19 43.41
N THR A 50 -5.93 17.37 43.33
CA THR A 50 -7.28 17.82 43.70
C THR A 50 -7.46 19.27 43.21
N GLY A 51 -8.71 19.65 42.90
CA GLY A 51 -9.31 20.97 43.16
C GLY A 51 -8.87 22.13 42.24
N GLY A 52 -9.75 22.89 41.59
CA GLY A 52 -11.14 23.23 41.90
C GLY A 52 -11.26 24.76 42.06
N ILE A 53 -12.50 25.27 41.88
CA ILE A 53 -13.03 26.65 42.08
C ILE A 53 -12.95 27.57 40.84
N GLY A 54 -14.00 28.28 40.40
CA GLY A 54 -15.40 28.44 40.82
C GLY A 54 -16.20 28.97 39.59
N GLY A 55 -17.49 28.69 39.42
CA GLY A 55 -18.61 29.30 40.17
C GLY A 55 -18.83 30.74 39.65
N VAL A 56 -20.00 31.21 39.23
CA VAL A 56 -21.38 31.02 39.72
C VAL A 56 -22.33 31.72 38.73
N GLY A 57 -23.49 31.15 38.43
CA GLY A 57 -24.78 31.65 38.93
C GLY A 57 -25.69 31.93 37.71
N GLY A 58 -26.92 31.47 37.59
CA GLY A 58 -27.96 31.21 38.58
C GLY A 58 -29.11 32.18 38.28
N GLY A 59 -30.31 31.69 37.98
CA GLY A 59 -31.45 32.60 37.81
C GLY A 59 -32.64 32.00 37.07
N VAL A 60 -33.65 31.61 37.85
CA VAL A 60 -34.97 31.09 37.49
C VAL A 60 -35.96 32.19 37.10
N GLY A 61 -36.92 31.83 36.23
CA GLY A 61 -38.34 32.18 36.36
C GLY A 61 -38.87 33.43 35.65
N GLY A 62 -40.01 33.27 34.94
CA GLY A 62 -41.01 34.33 34.79
C GLY A 62 -41.60 34.52 33.39
N ALA A 63 -42.91 34.33 33.28
CA ALA A 63 -43.77 34.52 32.11
C ALA A 63 -43.89 36.00 31.64
N GLY A 64 -44.31 36.20 30.38
CA GLY A 64 -44.80 37.52 29.92
C GLY A 64 -44.77 37.79 28.41
N ASN A 65 -45.82 37.33 27.72
CA ASN A 65 -46.61 37.91 26.61
C ASN A 65 -46.09 39.02 25.63
N ALA A 66 -46.65 38.92 24.41
CA ALA A 66 -46.85 39.90 23.32
C ALA A 66 -45.68 40.15 22.34
N GLY A 67 -45.86 40.14 21.02
CA GLY A 67 -47.05 39.95 20.21
C GLY A 67 -46.69 39.93 18.72
N ALA A 68 -47.38 39.09 17.95
CA ALA A 68 -47.42 39.15 16.49
C ALA A 68 -48.89 39.24 16.07
N THR A 69 -49.21 40.38 15.46
CA THR A 69 -50.44 40.77 14.77
C THR A 69 -50.79 39.74 13.68
N GLY A 70 -51.98 39.13 13.67
CA GLY A 70 -53.18 39.64 13.00
C GLY A 70 -53.12 39.37 11.47
N GLY A 71 -53.99 38.61 10.82
CA GLY A 71 -55.25 38.01 11.23
C GLY A 71 -55.68 36.88 10.29
N ALA A 72 -56.72 36.18 10.74
CA ALA A 72 -57.32 35.00 10.15
C ALA A 72 -57.86 35.21 8.73
N GLY A 73 -57.62 34.22 7.87
CA GLY A 73 -58.33 33.99 6.62
C GLY A 73 -58.84 32.55 6.57
N GLY A 74 -59.39 32.05 7.69
CA GLY A 74 -60.19 30.83 7.69
C GLY A 74 -61.52 31.14 7.00
N ILE A 75 -61.69 30.62 5.79
CA ILE A 75 -62.99 30.54 5.14
C ILE A 75 -63.87 29.62 5.99
N SER A 76 -64.60 30.21 6.92
CA SER A 76 -65.76 29.56 7.51
C SER A 76 -66.79 29.46 6.38
N SER A 77 -66.89 28.27 5.78
CA SER A 77 -68.10 27.83 5.10
C SER A 77 -69.22 28.01 6.11
N SER A 78 -69.94 29.10 5.94
CA SER A 78 -71.05 29.48 6.79
C SER A 78 -72.21 28.62 6.31
N SER A 79 -72.34 27.43 6.88
CA SER A 79 -73.58 26.66 6.83
C SER A 79 -74.62 27.52 7.52
N SER A 80 -75.43 28.18 6.70
CA SER A 80 -76.50 29.08 7.10
C SER A 80 -77.51 28.33 7.97
N SER A 81 -77.34 28.38 9.28
CA SER A 81 -78.38 28.02 10.24
C SER A 81 -79.39 29.18 10.29
N GLY A 82 -80.30 29.22 9.32
CA GLY A 82 -81.52 30.02 9.44
C GLY A 82 -82.43 29.43 10.53
N PRO A 83 -83.17 30.24 11.30
CA PRO A 83 -84.14 29.72 12.26
C PRO A 83 -85.41 29.35 11.50
N GLY A 84 -85.40 28.16 10.89
CA GLY A 84 -86.55 27.52 10.26
C GLY A 84 -86.40 26.02 10.40
N GLY A 85 -87.22 25.41 11.26
CA GLY A 85 -87.18 23.96 11.51
C GLY A 85 -87.52 23.15 10.26
N GLY A 86 -86.48 22.74 9.53
CA GLY A 86 -86.42 21.49 8.78
C GLY A 86 -85.52 20.51 9.54
N PRO A 87 -85.62 19.19 9.30
CA PRO A 87 -84.77 18.23 10.00
C PRO A 87 -83.30 18.58 9.75
N SER A 88 -82.51 18.52 10.83
CA SER A 88 -81.06 18.72 10.78
C SER A 88 -80.50 17.58 9.93
N PHE A 89 -80.06 17.87 8.71
CA PHE A 89 -79.31 16.93 7.88
C PHE A 89 -77.88 17.00 8.40
N ILE A 90 -77.51 16.03 9.23
CA ILE A 90 -76.21 15.94 9.87
C ILE A 90 -75.53 14.76 9.19
N CYS A 91 -74.48 15.06 8.44
CA CYS A 91 -73.63 14.03 7.88
C CYS A 91 -73.10 13.12 8.98
N GLY A 92 -73.19 11.81 8.79
CA GLY A 92 -72.66 10.82 9.73
C GLY A 92 -73.64 10.39 10.81
N ASP A 93 -74.94 10.65 10.65
CA ASP A 93 -75.97 10.23 11.61
C ASP A 93 -76.55 8.83 11.33
N GLY A 94 -76.15 8.22 10.22
CA GLY A 94 -76.54 6.89 9.77
C GLY A 94 -77.81 6.88 8.93
N LEU A 95 -78.36 8.05 8.55
CA LEU A 95 -79.62 8.19 7.82
C LEU A 95 -79.43 9.06 6.57
N PRO A 96 -79.37 8.48 5.35
CA PRO A 96 -79.16 9.25 4.13
C PRO A 96 -80.31 10.26 3.90
N GLY A 97 -79.97 11.55 4.01
CA GLY A 97 -80.88 12.66 3.77
C GLY A 97 -81.09 12.99 2.28
N PRO A 98 -82.09 13.82 1.93
CA PRO A 98 -82.35 14.25 0.55
C PRO A 98 -81.27 15.18 -0.04
N GLU A 99 -80.34 15.70 0.77
CA GLU A 99 -79.21 16.55 0.34
C GLU A 99 -77.83 15.88 0.54
N GLU A 100 -77.81 14.59 0.90
CA GLU A 100 -76.59 13.79 1.13
C GLU A 100 -76.55 12.68 0.07
N GLU A 101 -75.44 12.57 -0.67
CA GLU A 101 -75.25 11.49 -1.66
C GLU A 101 -74.86 10.17 -0.97
N CYS A 102 -74.27 10.27 0.22
CA CYS A 102 -73.82 9.19 1.08
C CYS A 102 -74.00 9.59 2.57
N ASP A 103 -74.31 8.62 3.43
CA ASP A 103 -74.15 8.72 4.89
C ASP A 103 -73.77 7.33 5.41
N ASP A 104 -72.61 7.23 6.06
CA ASP A 104 -72.06 5.97 6.58
C ASP A 104 -72.04 5.92 8.13
N GLY A 105 -72.72 6.85 8.78
CA GLY A 105 -72.91 6.88 10.22
C GLY A 105 -71.71 7.36 11.04
N ASN A 106 -70.79 8.11 10.44
CA ASN A 106 -69.71 8.77 11.17
C ASN A 106 -69.21 10.06 10.46
N ASP A 107 -68.37 10.85 11.13
CA ASP A 107 -67.82 12.14 10.62
C ASP A 107 -66.40 11.97 10.00
N ASN A 108 -66.05 10.81 9.45
CA ASN A 108 -64.70 10.48 9.01
C ASN A 108 -64.52 10.54 7.49
N ASP A 109 -64.03 11.67 6.99
CA ASP A 109 -63.85 11.92 5.55
C ASP A 109 -62.69 11.14 4.88
N ASN A 110 -62.21 10.03 5.45
CA ASN A 110 -61.16 9.20 4.83
C ASN A 110 -61.63 7.78 4.49
N ASP A 111 -62.94 7.60 4.32
CA ASP A 111 -63.55 6.37 3.84
C ASP A 111 -64.40 6.62 2.57
N ALA A 112 -65.44 5.82 2.35
CA ALA A 112 -66.25 5.92 1.13
C ALA A 112 -67.18 7.15 1.12
N CYS A 113 -67.33 7.83 2.27
CA CYS A 113 -68.18 8.99 2.48
C CYS A 113 -67.33 10.21 2.85
N VAL A 114 -67.28 11.21 1.99
CA VAL A 114 -66.47 12.43 2.18
C VAL A 114 -67.40 13.63 2.09
N ASP A 115 -67.56 14.39 3.18
CA ASP A 115 -68.48 15.53 3.29
C ASP A 115 -69.88 15.21 2.74
N CYS A 116 -70.40 14.02 3.08
CA CYS A 116 -71.68 13.47 2.60
C CYS A 116 -71.81 13.30 1.08
N GLY A 117 -70.69 13.36 0.37
CA GLY A 117 -70.51 12.90 -1.00
C GLY A 117 -69.88 11.50 -1.05
N PHE A 118 -70.00 10.84 -2.20
CA PHE A 118 -69.15 9.68 -2.46
C PHE A 118 -67.70 10.14 -2.66
N ALA A 119 -66.76 9.47 -1.99
CA ALA A 119 -65.32 9.66 -2.18
C ALA A 119 -64.94 9.56 -3.66
N LYS A 120 -64.14 10.53 -4.13
CA LYS A 120 -63.66 10.60 -5.50
C LYS A 120 -62.23 11.13 -5.52
N CYS A 121 -61.40 10.45 -6.29
CA CYS A 121 -60.09 10.98 -6.61
C CYS A 121 -60.10 12.45 -7.08
N GLY A 122 -59.30 13.26 -6.40
CA GLY A 122 -59.16 14.69 -6.56
C GLY A 122 -60.11 15.53 -5.70
N ASP A 123 -60.73 14.98 -4.67
CA ASP A 123 -61.65 15.70 -3.76
C ASP A 123 -60.95 16.32 -2.53
N GLY A 124 -59.66 16.06 -2.37
CA GLY A 124 -58.81 16.58 -1.30
C GLY A 124 -58.70 15.65 -0.10
N ASN A 125 -59.39 14.49 -0.11
CA ASN A 125 -59.38 13.51 0.97
C ASN A 125 -59.02 12.12 0.47
N VAL A 126 -58.23 11.38 1.24
CA VAL A 126 -57.77 10.04 0.84
C VAL A 126 -58.78 8.98 1.28
N TRP A 127 -59.40 8.27 0.33
CA TRP A 127 -60.20 7.08 0.65
C TRP A 127 -59.31 5.90 1.07
N PHE A 128 -59.22 5.65 2.38
CA PHE A 128 -58.32 4.65 2.94
C PHE A 128 -58.60 3.24 2.41
N GLY A 129 -57.56 2.62 1.84
CA GLY A 129 -57.63 1.27 1.29
C GLY A 129 -58.12 1.19 -0.16
N VAL A 130 -58.52 2.31 -0.76
CA VAL A 130 -58.86 2.42 -2.19
C VAL A 130 -57.92 3.36 -2.93
N GLU A 131 -57.66 4.53 -2.35
CA GLU A 131 -56.76 5.56 -2.88
C GLU A 131 -55.42 5.56 -2.12
N GLN A 132 -54.33 5.77 -2.84
CA GLN A 132 -52.99 5.85 -2.24
C GLN A 132 -52.60 7.29 -1.87
N CYS A 133 -53.23 8.27 -2.50
CA CYS A 133 -53.08 9.70 -2.29
C CYS A 133 -54.33 10.41 -2.79
N ASP A 134 -54.45 11.70 -2.46
CA ASP A 134 -55.36 12.65 -3.07
C ASP A 134 -54.74 14.05 -2.87
N ASP A 135 -54.55 14.82 -3.93
CA ASP A 135 -53.97 16.17 -3.89
C ASP A 135 -55.00 17.28 -4.23
N GLY A 136 -56.29 16.94 -4.19
CA GLY A 136 -57.39 17.87 -4.42
C GLY A 136 -57.66 18.17 -5.88
N ASN A 137 -57.08 17.40 -6.82
CA ASN A 137 -57.43 17.47 -8.23
C ASN A 137 -57.12 16.17 -9.00
N ILE A 138 -57.31 16.16 -10.33
CA ILE A 138 -57.10 14.98 -11.20
C ILE A 138 -56.05 15.24 -12.28
N VAL A 139 -55.15 16.18 -12.05
CA VAL A 139 -53.98 16.42 -12.92
C VAL A 139 -52.94 15.36 -12.58
N ASP A 140 -52.26 14.84 -13.60
CA ASP A 140 -51.18 13.88 -13.36
C ASP A 140 -49.87 14.65 -13.07
N GLY A 141 -49.12 14.23 -12.06
CA GLY A 141 -47.75 14.67 -11.80
C GLY A 141 -47.57 15.84 -10.81
N ASP A 142 -48.60 16.23 -10.06
CA ASP A 142 -48.55 17.29 -9.03
C ASP A 142 -48.65 16.81 -7.58
N GLY A 143 -48.63 15.49 -7.36
CA GLY A 143 -48.64 14.87 -6.03
C GLY A 143 -49.48 13.60 -5.98
N CYS A 144 -50.50 13.51 -6.82
CA CYS A 144 -51.34 12.34 -6.98
C CYS A 144 -51.83 12.22 -8.43
N SER A 145 -51.97 10.99 -8.95
CA SER A 145 -52.42 10.81 -10.33
C SER A 145 -53.93 10.95 -10.43
N SER A 146 -54.45 11.13 -11.65
CA SER A 146 -55.89 11.04 -11.97
C SER A 146 -56.56 9.71 -11.61
N LYS A 147 -55.79 8.71 -11.16
CA LYS A 147 -56.25 7.41 -10.66
C LYS A 147 -55.99 7.21 -9.16
N CYS A 148 -55.60 8.28 -8.47
CA CYS A 148 -55.25 8.31 -7.06
C CYS A 148 -54.15 7.32 -6.65
N THR A 149 -53.13 7.27 -7.51
CA THR A 149 -51.85 6.61 -7.22
C THR A 149 -50.78 7.68 -7.01
N VAL A 150 -49.87 7.45 -6.06
CA VAL A 150 -48.79 8.41 -5.77
C VAL A 150 -48.00 8.66 -7.05
N THR A 151 -47.84 9.93 -7.43
CA THR A 151 -47.03 10.34 -8.59
C THR A 151 -45.60 10.60 -8.18
N GLY A 152 -44.67 10.41 -9.11
CA GLY A 152 -43.25 10.66 -8.92
C GLY A 152 -42.42 9.42 -8.62
N CYS A 153 -41.11 9.65 -8.60
CA CYS A 153 -40.13 8.61 -8.76
C CYS A 153 -40.14 7.52 -7.68
N GLY A 154 -40.14 6.27 -8.13
CA GLY A 154 -40.11 5.07 -7.32
C GLY A 154 -41.49 4.45 -7.08
N ASN A 155 -42.52 4.83 -7.86
CA ASN A 155 -43.88 4.30 -7.75
C ASN A 155 -44.15 3.08 -8.67
N GLY A 156 -43.20 2.74 -9.52
CA GLY A 156 -43.23 1.63 -10.49
C GLY A 156 -43.85 1.99 -11.83
N ILE A 157 -44.12 3.27 -12.10
CA ILE A 157 -44.83 3.77 -13.29
C ILE A 157 -44.00 4.89 -13.91
N ILE A 158 -43.55 4.70 -15.16
CA ILE A 158 -42.83 5.74 -15.90
C ILE A 158 -43.80 6.84 -16.35
N GLU A 159 -43.68 8.02 -15.75
CA GLU A 159 -44.49 9.21 -16.05
C GLU A 159 -43.81 10.14 -17.08
N PRO A 160 -44.55 11.09 -17.71
CA PRO A 160 -43.97 12.06 -18.63
C PRO A 160 -42.87 12.91 -17.96
N GLY A 161 -41.61 12.70 -18.37
CA GLY A 161 -40.44 13.38 -17.81
C GLY A 161 -39.45 12.41 -17.16
N GLU A 162 -39.88 11.20 -16.85
CA GLU A 162 -39.05 10.12 -16.31
C GLU A 162 -38.43 9.30 -17.45
N GLN A 163 -37.20 8.84 -17.25
CA GLN A 163 -36.52 7.90 -18.16
C GLN A 163 -36.63 6.44 -17.70
N CYS A 164 -36.92 6.24 -16.41
CA CYS A 164 -37.08 4.96 -15.73
C CYS A 164 -37.91 5.19 -14.46
N ASP A 165 -38.53 4.13 -13.95
CA ASP A 165 -39.06 4.02 -12.60
C ASP A 165 -39.06 2.53 -12.25
N ASP A 166 -38.35 2.15 -11.18
CA ASP A 166 -38.17 0.76 -10.76
C ASP A 166 -38.92 0.41 -9.47
N GLY A 167 -39.86 1.27 -9.06
CA GLY A 167 -40.74 1.02 -7.93
C GLY A 167 -40.08 1.11 -6.56
N ASN A 168 -38.93 1.78 -6.46
CA ASN A 168 -38.28 2.03 -5.18
C ASN A 168 -37.59 3.40 -5.14
N SER A 169 -37.19 3.86 -3.95
CA SER A 169 -36.56 5.16 -3.73
C SER A 169 -35.03 5.10 -3.66
N SER A 170 -34.43 3.98 -4.05
CA SER A 170 -32.98 3.83 -4.11
C SER A 170 -32.44 4.58 -5.31
N SER A 171 -31.16 4.92 -5.26
CA SER A 171 -30.46 5.55 -6.38
C SER A 171 -29.13 4.88 -6.62
N ASN A 172 -28.97 3.65 -6.14
CA ASN A 172 -27.74 2.86 -6.30
C ASN A 172 -27.95 1.67 -7.24
N ASP A 173 -28.96 1.75 -8.11
CA ASP A 173 -29.34 0.74 -9.08
C ASP A 173 -29.44 1.37 -10.48
N SER A 174 -30.17 0.75 -11.39
CA SER A 174 -30.31 1.23 -12.77
C SER A 174 -31.13 2.52 -12.90
N CYS A 175 -31.84 2.97 -11.86
CA CYS A 175 -32.72 4.12 -11.90
C CYS A 175 -32.38 5.16 -10.81
N VAL A 176 -31.70 6.23 -11.22
CA VAL A 176 -31.19 7.29 -10.34
C VAL A 176 -32.08 8.52 -10.50
N PHE A 177 -32.91 8.82 -9.51
CA PHE A 177 -33.87 9.95 -9.56
C PHE A 177 -34.66 9.99 -10.88
N CYS A 178 -35.19 8.83 -11.29
CA CYS A 178 -35.96 8.65 -12.52
C CYS A 178 -35.23 9.00 -13.81
N SER A 179 -33.90 8.98 -13.74
CA SER A 179 -33.00 8.97 -14.88
C SER A 179 -32.25 7.65 -14.91
N ASN A 180 -31.94 7.13 -16.10
CA ASN A 180 -31.12 5.93 -16.19
C ASN A 180 -29.75 6.21 -15.59
N ALA A 181 -29.27 5.30 -14.73
CA ALA A 181 -27.96 5.37 -14.10
C ALA A 181 -26.85 5.51 -15.15
N LYS A 182 -25.90 6.40 -14.89
CA LYS A 182 -24.74 6.64 -15.76
C LYS A 182 -23.55 7.06 -14.94
N CYS A 183 -22.41 6.48 -15.28
CA CYS A 183 -21.13 6.96 -14.81
C CYS A 183 -20.96 8.48 -14.89
N GLY A 184 -20.64 9.07 -13.74
CA GLY A 184 -20.51 10.49 -13.50
C GLY A 184 -21.79 11.20 -13.03
N ASP A 185 -22.81 10.46 -12.58
CA ASP A 185 -24.06 11.05 -12.07
C ASP A 185 -24.07 11.27 -10.54
N LYS A 186 -22.97 10.92 -9.86
CA LYS A 186 -22.73 10.94 -8.40
C LYS A 186 -23.30 9.77 -7.62
N PHE A 187 -23.88 8.79 -8.30
CA PHE A 187 -24.49 7.64 -7.66
C PHE A 187 -23.94 6.34 -8.23
N VAL A 188 -23.50 5.44 -7.35
CA VAL A 188 -22.91 4.17 -7.78
C VAL A 188 -24.01 3.18 -8.15
N TRP A 189 -24.05 2.75 -9.41
CA TRP A 189 -24.88 1.62 -9.85
C TRP A 189 -24.30 0.30 -9.34
N THR A 190 -24.84 -0.18 -8.22
CA THR A 190 -24.40 -1.39 -7.52
C THR A 190 -24.38 -2.61 -8.44
N GLY A 191 -23.22 -3.25 -8.51
CA GLY A 191 -22.99 -4.46 -9.32
C GLY A 191 -22.64 -4.19 -10.79
N VAL A 192 -22.64 -2.92 -11.22
CA VAL A 192 -22.18 -2.49 -12.56
C VAL A 192 -20.97 -1.56 -12.42
N GLU A 193 -21.09 -0.56 -11.56
CA GLU A 193 -20.06 0.44 -11.26
C GLU A 193 -19.35 0.11 -9.96
N GLU A 194 -18.05 0.39 -9.91
CA GLU A 194 -17.22 0.20 -8.70
C GLU A 194 -17.02 1.51 -7.92
N CYS A 195 -17.21 2.63 -8.60
CA CYS A 195 -17.15 3.99 -8.08
C CYS A 195 -18.00 4.92 -8.97
N ASP A 196 -18.32 6.11 -8.46
CA ASP A 196 -18.84 7.23 -9.23
C ASP A 196 -18.46 8.52 -8.49
N ASP A 197 -17.67 9.38 -9.12
CA ASP A 197 -17.19 10.63 -8.52
C ASP A 197 -17.93 11.87 -9.05
N GLY A 198 -19.01 11.66 -9.80
CA GLY A 198 -19.82 12.72 -10.39
C GLY A 198 -19.26 13.31 -11.67
N ASN A 199 -18.28 12.67 -12.30
CA ASN A 199 -17.80 13.05 -13.62
C ASN A 199 -17.26 11.85 -14.44
N GLN A 200 -16.70 12.10 -15.63
CA GLN A 200 -16.12 11.08 -16.52
C GLN A 200 -14.67 11.41 -16.89
N THR A 201 -13.97 12.12 -16.02
CA THR A 201 -12.53 12.33 -16.14
C THR A 201 -11.81 11.07 -15.67
N ASN A 202 -10.59 10.84 -16.12
CA ASN A 202 -9.74 9.80 -15.56
C ASN A 202 -8.63 10.50 -14.73
N GLY A 203 -8.07 9.82 -13.74
CA GLY A 203 -6.98 10.35 -12.91
C GLY A 203 -7.45 11.15 -11.69
N ASP A 204 -8.72 11.05 -11.31
CA ASP A 204 -9.32 11.65 -10.11
C ASP A 204 -9.86 10.61 -9.11
N GLY A 205 -9.47 9.33 -9.27
CA GLY A 205 -9.79 8.22 -8.37
C GLY A 205 -10.97 7.35 -8.81
N CYS A 206 -11.69 7.75 -9.86
CA CYS A 206 -12.67 6.91 -10.54
C CYS A 206 -12.50 7.07 -12.05
N SER A 207 -12.46 5.97 -12.80
CA SER A 207 -12.31 6.07 -14.24
C SER A 207 -13.58 6.59 -14.91
N SER A 208 -13.45 7.13 -16.13
CA SER A 208 -14.54 7.50 -17.04
C SER A 208 -15.52 6.37 -17.38
N THR A 209 -15.21 5.14 -16.98
CA THR A 209 -16.07 3.95 -17.12
C THR A 209 -16.51 3.38 -15.77
N CYS A 210 -16.36 4.17 -14.70
CA CYS A 210 -16.76 3.89 -13.33
C CYS A 210 -16.13 2.60 -12.78
N LYS A 211 -14.83 2.47 -13.07
CA LYS A 211 -13.93 1.47 -12.49
C LYS A 211 -13.00 2.15 -11.52
N LEU A 212 -12.70 1.46 -10.42
CA LEU A 212 -11.72 1.96 -9.47
C LEU A 212 -10.37 2.10 -10.17
N SER A 213 -9.77 3.26 -9.96
CA SER A 213 -8.39 3.55 -10.34
C SER A 213 -7.41 2.53 -9.78
N PHE A 214 -6.38 2.20 -10.55
CA PHE A 214 -5.29 1.35 -10.10
C PHE A 214 -3.98 1.65 -10.83
N CYS A 215 -2.88 1.47 -10.10
CA CYS A 215 -1.55 1.61 -10.68
C CYS A 215 -1.32 0.64 -11.86
N GLY A 216 -0.98 1.21 -13.01
CA GLY A 216 -0.76 0.55 -14.29
C GLY A 216 -1.93 0.69 -15.26
N ASP A 217 -2.91 1.56 -15.01
CA ASP A 217 -4.06 1.78 -15.91
C ASP A 217 -3.84 2.88 -16.96
N GLY A 218 -2.75 3.63 -16.86
CA GLY A 218 -2.34 4.69 -17.78
C GLY A 218 -2.76 6.10 -17.36
N PHE A 219 -3.38 6.27 -16.19
CA PHE A 219 -3.80 7.57 -15.64
C PHE A 219 -3.14 7.79 -14.29
N VAL A 220 -2.69 9.03 -14.04
CA VAL A 220 -2.06 9.38 -12.76
C VAL A 220 -3.16 9.79 -11.79
N ASP A 221 -3.42 8.96 -10.79
CA ASP A 221 -4.43 9.23 -9.76
C ASP A 221 -3.87 9.99 -8.54
N PRO A 222 -4.72 10.53 -7.64
CA PRO A 222 -4.28 11.39 -6.53
C PRO A 222 -3.23 10.80 -5.57
N ASN A 223 -3.10 9.47 -5.52
CA ASN A 223 -2.11 8.77 -4.68
C ASN A 223 -0.90 8.26 -5.46
N GLU A 224 -0.77 8.61 -6.74
CA GLU A 224 0.27 8.13 -7.64
C GLU A 224 1.21 9.28 -8.01
N SER A 225 2.50 8.97 -8.08
CA SER A 225 3.51 9.95 -8.54
C SER A 225 3.68 9.89 -10.06
N CYS A 226 3.31 8.78 -10.68
CA CYS A 226 3.41 8.50 -12.09
C CYS A 226 2.50 7.31 -12.44
N ASP A 227 2.11 7.20 -13.71
CA ASP A 227 1.48 6.03 -14.27
C ASP A 227 1.74 6.01 -15.77
N LEU A 228 2.45 4.98 -16.25
CA LEU A 228 2.75 4.77 -17.66
C LEU A 228 2.02 3.53 -18.20
N GLY A 229 0.99 3.09 -17.49
CA GLY A 229 0.21 1.90 -17.78
C GLY A 229 1.07 0.64 -17.79
N ALA A 230 0.94 -0.14 -18.87
CA ALA A 230 1.75 -1.32 -19.11
C ALA A 230 3.27 -1.05 -19.27
N GLN A 231 3.70 0.22 -19.31
CA GLN A 231 5.13 0.59 -19.36
C GLN A 231 5.75 0.80 -17.97
N ASN A 232 4.96 0.74 -16.89
CA ASN A 232 5.49 0.67 -15.53
C ASN A 232 6.45 -0.52 -15.41
N ALA A 233 7.57 -0.34 -14.74
CA ALA A 233 8.59 -1.38 -14.60
C ALA A 233 9.45 -1.13 -13.36
N ASP A 234 10.02 -2.20 -12.81
CA ASP A 234 11.06 -2.07 -11.78
C ASP A 234 12.43 -2.33 -12.40
N ARG A 235 13.24 -1.27 -12.51
CA ARG A 235 14.61 -1.32 -13.04
C ARG A 235 15.61 -0.93 -11.95
N PRO A 236 15.83 -1.80 -10.94
CA PRO A 236 16.84 -1.56 -9.92
C PRO A 236 18.24 -1.60 -10.54
N ALA A 237 19.27 -1.20 -9.82
CA ALA A 237 20.65 -1.28 -10.31
C ALA A 237 21.08 -2.72 -10.57
N LEU A 238 20.64 -3.68 -9.75
CA LEU A 238 20.99 -5.09 -9.83
C LEU A 238 19.76 -5.97 -9.54
N LEU A 239 19.39 -6.82 -10.50
CA LEU A 239 18.28 -7.75 -10.41
C LEU A 239 18.78 -9.19 -10.62
N VAL A 240 18.34 -10.09 -9.75
CA VAL A 240 18.60 -11.53 -9.87
C VAL A 240 17.30 -12.26 -10.19
N LYS A 241 17.33 -13.12 -11.21
CA LYS A 241 16.22 -13.97 -11.62
C LYS A 241 16.63 -15.43 -11.67
N GLN A 242 15.78 -16.31 -11.16
CA GLN A 242 15.93 -17.76 -11.26
C GLN A 242 14.55 -18.41 -11.45
N GLY A 243 14.26 -18.86 -12.66
CA GLY A 243 12.93 -19.34 -13.02
C GLY A 243 11.87 -18.24 -12.88
N SER A 244 10.86 -18.47 -12.04
CA SER A 244 9.83 -17.49 -11.71
C SER A 244 10.20 -16.54 -10.56
N LYS A 245 11.29 -16.83 -9.83
CA LYS A 245 11.74 -16.01 -8.70
C LYS A 245 12.58 -14.85 -9.23
N GLN A 246 12.29 -13.63 -8.78
CA GLN A 246 13.11 -12.44 -9.02
C GLN A 246 13.24 -11.63 -7.74
N PHE A 247 14.40 -11.02 -7.51
CA PHE A 247 14.63 -10.16 -6.35
C PHE A 247 15.75 -9.16 -6.63
N VAL A 248 15.58 -7.96 -6.06
CA VAL A 248 16.58 -6.88 -6.10
C VAL A 248 17.72 -7.21 -5.16
N VAL A 249 18.95 -6.91 -5.56
CA VAL A 249 20.13 -7.18 -4.75
C VAL A 249 20.99 -5.93 -4.57
N ARG A 250 21.61 -5.84 -3.42
CA ARG A 250 22.59 -4.82 -3.03
C ARG A 250 23.93 -5.51 -2.78
N PRO A 251 25.04 -4.87 -3.16
CA PRO A 251 26.37 -5.40 -2.86
C PRO A 251 26.66 -5.35 -1.35
N VAL A 252 27.54 -6.26 -0.92
CA VAL A 252 28.27 -6.16 0.34
C VAL A 252 29.32 -5.05 0.18
N ASP A 253 29.17 -3.97 0.93
CA ASP A 253 30.03 -2.81 0.88
C ASP A 253 31.18 -2.90 1.88
N ARG A 254 32.42 -2.76 1.39
CA ARG A 254 33.63 -2.79 2.23
C ARG A 254 34.67 -1.79 1.72
N SER A 255 35.43 -1.20 2.64
CA SER A 255 36.50 -0.24 2.32
C SER A 255 37.84 -0.94 1.99
N ALA A 256 37.81 -1.93 1.10
CA ALA A 256 38.99 -2.65 0.65
C ALA A 256 38.73 -3.40 -0.65
N ASN A 257 39.79 -3.74 -1.40
CA ASN A 257 39.67 -4.65 -2.52
C ASN A 257 39.32 -6.07 -2.03
N VAL A 258 38.45 -6.77 -2.77
CA VAL A 258 37.92 -8.09 -2.42
C VAL A 258 39.01 -9.14 -2.14
N VAL A 259 40.10 -9.13 -2.92
CA VAL A 259 41.18 -10.11 -2.78
C VAL A 259 41.94 -9.87 -1.47
N THR A 260 42.22 -8.61 -1.15
CA THR A 260 42.90 -8.24 0.10
C THR A 260 42.00 -8.38 1.32
N PHE A 261 40.71 -8.10 1.18
CA PHE A 261 39.76 -8.13 2.29
C PHE A 261 39.53 -9.54 2.81
N TYR A 262 39.27 -10.49 1.90
CA TYR A 262 39.06 -11.90 2.25
C TYR A 262 40.34 -12.73 2.25
N ALA A 263 41.48 -12.12 1.93
CA ALA A 263 42.80 -12.76 2.00
C ALA A 263 42.85 -14.16 1.37
N TYR A 264 42.33 -14.32 0.14
CA TYR A 264 42.31 -15.56 -0.66
C TYR A 264 43.72 -16.14 -1.00
N GLY A 265 44.76 -15.81 -0.24
CA GLY A 265 46.15 -16.25 -0.42
C GLY A 265 46.53 -17.52 0.35
N SER A 266 45.65 -18.06 1.19
CA SER A 266 45.76 -19.40 1.77
C SER A 266 44.71 -20.34 1.16
N ALA A 267 44.93 -21.66 1.24
CA ALA A 267 44.12 -22.75 0.66
C ALA A 267 42.67 -22.86 1.23
N SER A 268 42.09 -21.74 1.62
CA SER A 268 40.77 -21.62 2.22
C SER A 268 40.26 -20.20 2.05
N SER A 269 39.13 -20.07 1.36
CA SER A 269 38.36 -18.83 1.32
C SER A 269 37.67 -18.54 2.66
N HIS A 270 37.88 -17.32 3.21
CA HIS A 270 37.33 -16.89 4.50
C HIS A 270 36.51 -15.59 4.35
N THR A 271 35.27 -15.77 3.92
CA THR A 271 34.27 -14.74 3.68
C THR A 271 33.45 -14.33 4.92
N GLY A 272 33.40 -15.18 5.95
CA GLY A 272 32.48 -15.02 7.08
C GLY A 272 31.07 -15.58 6.79
N TYR A 273 30.84 -16.15 5.61
CA TYR A 273 29.58 -16.77 5.19
C TYR A 273 29.69 -18.29 5.01
N GLU A 274 30.76 -18.89 5.55
CA GLU A 274 31.08 -20.33 5.46
C GLU A 274 29.98 -21.14 6.13
N VAL A 275 29.44 -22.13 5.41
CA VAL A 275 28.46 -23.06 5.98
C VAL A 275 28.70 -24.45 5.41
N LEU A 276 28.66 -25.45 6.29
CA LEU A 276 28.77 -26.86 5.94
C LEU A 276 27.72 -27.23 4.88
N GLN A 277 28.16 -27.84 3.77
CA GLN A 277 27.33 -28.19 2.61
C GLN A 277 26.64 -26.97 1.94
N GLY A 278 27.15 -25.77 2.20
CA GLY A 278 26.62 -24.51 1.71
C GLY A 278 27.39 -23.94 0.53
N SER A 279 26.70 -23.23 -0.35
CA SER A 279 27.25 -22.40 -1.40
C SER A 279 26.67 -20.98 -1.29
N ARG A 280 27.51 -19.97 -1.46
CA ARG A 280 27.19 -18.54 -1.36
C ARG A 280 27.60 -17.84 -2.64
N ILE A 281 26.74 -16.94 -3.10
CA ILE A 281 27.03 -16.00 -4.18
C ILE A 281 26.54 -14.63 -3.77
N PHE A 282 27.36 -13.60 -4.01
CA PHE A 282 26.98 -12.22 -3.70
C PHE A 282 27.83 -11.22 -4.45
N PHE A 283 27.27 -10.03 -4.64
CA PHE A 283 28.06 -8.89 -5.08
C PHE A 283 28.86 -8.31 -3.92
N TYR A 284 30.10 -7.97 -4.20
CA TYR A 284 30.99 -7.23 -3.31
C TYR A 284 31.36 -5.93 -4.00
N ARG A 285 31.30 -4.81 -3.28
CA ARG A 285 31.75 -3.53 -3.80
C ARG A 285 32.80 -2.93 -2.89
N ASP A 286 33.94 -2.62 -3.49
CA ASP A 286 34.98 -1.84 -2.84
C ASP A 286 34.57 -0.37 -2.89
N ILE A 287 34.17 0.18 -1.73
CA ILE A 287 33.63 1.55 -1.69
C ILE A 287 34.68 2.63 -1.94
N THR A 288 35.97 2.30 -1.84
CA THR A 288 37.07 3.24 -2.12
C THR A 288 37.31 3.43 -3.62
N THR A 289 36.98 2.41 -4.42
CA THR A 289 37.20 2.40 -5.87
C THR A 289 35.90 2.35 -6.68
N GLY A 290 34.77 2.03 -6.05
CA GLY A 290 33.50 1.77 -6.72
C GLY A 290 33.44 0.43 -7.46
N ASN A 291 34.50 -0.39 -7.39
CA ASN A 291 34.61 -1.62 -8.16
C ASN A 291 33.60 -2.67 -7.68
N LEU A 292 32.68 -3.05 -8.56
CA LEU A 292 31.73 -4.15 -8.34
C LEU A 292 32.34 -5.49 -8.76
N ASN A 293 32.31 -6.46 -7.85
CA ASN A 293 32.85 -7.80 -8.02
C ASN A 293 31.79 -8.83 -7.64
N LEU A 294 31.86 -10.03 -8.20
CA LEU A 294 31.00 -11.15 -7.84
C LEU A 294 31.84 -12.20 -7.12
N VAL A 295 31.39 -12.57 -5.92
CA VAL A 295 32.09 -13.48 -5.02
C VAL A 295 31.35 -14.80 -4.94
N PHE A 296 32.12 -15.88 -4.88
CA PHE A 296 31.65 -17.25 -4.75
C PHE A 296 32.38 -17.90 -3.58
N HIS A 297 31.63 -18.65 -2.80
CA HIS A 297 32.17 -19.38 -1.67
C HIS A 297 31.42 -20.70 -1.46
N HIS A 298 32.15 -21.75 -1.13
CA HIS A 298 31.65 -23.11 -1.03
C HIS A 298 32.23 -23.79 0.21
N GLY A 299 31.35 -24.35 1.04
CA GLY A 299 31.69 -25.20 2.17
C GLY A 299 32.23 -24.47 3.39
N ILE A 300 32.94 -25.23 4.23
CA ILE A 300 33.72 -24.76 5.38
C ILE A 300 35.09 -25.44 5.33
N ASP A 301 36.10 -24.81 5.90
CA ASP A 301 37.29 -25.52 6.37
C ASP A 301 36.99 -26.27 7.68
N PHE A 302 37.99 -26.92 8.29
CA PHE A 302 37.90 -27.46 9.63
C PHE A 302 37.45 -26.40 10.63
N ASN A 303 36.26 -26.60 11.21
CA ASN A 303 35.77 -25.75 12.28
C ASN A 303 36.27 -26.21 13.65
N SER A 304 36.04 -25.39 14.67
CA SER A 304 36.38 -25.68 16.09
C SER A 304 35.73 -26.95 16.65
N SER A 305 34.68 -27.46 15.99
CA SER A 305 34.03 -28.75 16.33
C SER A 305 34.65 -29.95 15.60
N GLY A 306 35.72 -29.74 14.82
CA GLY A 306 36.41 -30.78 14.04
C GLY A 306 35.65 -31.24 12.80
N GLN A 307 34.61 -30.51 12.38
CA GLN A 307 33.88 -30.80 11.14
C GLN A 307 34.57 -30.09 9.97
N SER A 308 34.69 -30.79 8.86
CA SER A 308 35.16 -30.25 7.59
C SER A 308 34.10 -30.48 6.51
N GLN A 309 34.21 -29.74 5.41
CA GLN A 309 33.36 -29.96 4.24
C GLN A 309 33.54 -31.39 3.69
N PRO A 310 32.45 -32.19 3.59
CA PRO A 310 32.50 -33.48 2.94
C PRO A 310 32.89 -33.33 1.47
N GLN A 311 33.41 -34.42 0.90
CA GLN A 311 33.77 -34.44 -0.53
C GLN A 311 32.61 -33.91 -1.38
N ALA A 312 32.87 -32.81 -2.08
CA ALA A 312 31.90 -32.12 -2.89
C ALA A 312 32.55 -31.65 -4.19
N GLN A 313 31.73 -31.48 -5.21
CA GLN A 313 32.18 -30.91 -6.47
C GLN A 313 31.12 -29.96 -7.01
N VAL A 314 31.58 -28.76 -7.35
CA VAL A 314 30.75 -27.68 -7.89
C VAL A 314 31.34 -27.27 -9.22
N THR A 315 30.53 -27.27 -10.28
CA THR A 315 30.96 -26.79 -11.59
C THR A 315 29.98 -25.78 -12.12
N TRP A 316 30.44 -24.57 -12.45
CA TRP A 316 29.59 -23.52 -12.99
C TRP A 316 30.04 -23.12 -14.38
N SER A 317 29.07 -22.87 -15.25
CA SER A 317 29.28 -22.25 -16.55
C SER A 317 28.66 -20.87 -16.54
N MET A 318 29.50 -19.83 -16.58
CA MET A 318 29.07 -18.44 -16.60
C MET A 318 29.24 -17.87 -18.02
N SER A 319 28.20 -17.24 -18.55
CA SER A 319 28.20 -16.64 -19.89
C SER A 319 27.56 -15.25 -19.90
N GLY A 320 27.79 -14.48 -20.95
CA GLY A 320 27.30 -13.09 -21.05
C GLY A 320 28.14 -12.07 -20.27
N LEU A 321 29.27 -12.49 -19.70
CA LEU A 321 30.14 -11.61 -18.92
C LEU A 321 30.64 -10.44 -19.79
N PRO A 322 30.62 -9.20 -19.27
CA PRO A 322 31.31 -8.07 -19.90
C PRO A 322 32.79 -8.40 -20.13
N SER A 323 33.34 -7.92 -21.24
CA SER A 323 34.75 -8.20 -21.58
C SER A 323 35.74 -7.63 -20.57
N SER A 324 35.35 -6.62 -19.79
CA SER A 324 36.13 -6.04 -18.69
C SER A 324 36.29 -6.97 -17.49
N VAL A 325 35.40 -7.95 -17.32
CA VAL A 325 35.43 -8.86 -16.17
C VAL A 325 36.57 -9.85 -16.32
N VAL A 326 37.43 -9.91 -15.32
CA VAL A 326 38.54 -10.86 -15.18
C VAL A 326 38.36 -11.74 -13.95
N VAL A 327 39.13 -12.81 -13.86
CA VAL A 327 39.27 -13.58 -12.62
C VAL A 327 40.23 -12.81 -11.72
N LEU A 328 39.76 -12.39 -10.55
CA LEU A 328 40.55 -11.64 -9.58
C LEU A 328 41.33 -12.60 -8.68
N VAL A 329 40.65 -13.66 -8.25
CA VAL A 329 41.24 -14.72 -7.44
C VAL A 329 40.44 -16.01 -7.59
N ALA A 330 41.15 -17.13 -7.53
CA ALA A 330 40.62 -18.48 -7.46
C ALA A 330 41.33 -19.16 -6.27
N ASP A 331 40.58 -19.88 -5.45
CA ASP A 331 41.18 -20.79 -4.48
C ASP A 331 41.95 -21.90 -5.22
N ASP A 332 42.94 -22.51 -4.57
CA ASP A 332 43.71 -23.70 -4.99
C ASP A 332 44.34 -23.76 -6.41
N GLY A 333 44.16 -22.75 -7.26
CA GLY A 333 44.89 -22.55 -8.50
C GLY A 333 44.07 -22.01 -9.68
N PRO A 334 44.74 -21.60 -10.78
CA PRO A 334 44.09 -20.92 -11.90
C PRO A 334 43.15 -21.80 -12.74
N ASN A 335 43.11 -23.12 -12.48
CA ASN A 335 42.27 -24.06 -13.23
C ASN A 335 40.86 -24.20 -12.65
N GLU A 336 40.63 -23.73 -11.43
CA GLU A 336 39.35 -23.86 -10.73
C GLU A 336 38.37 -22.77 -11.13
N LEU A 337 38.87 -21.59 -11.49
CA LEU A 337 38.08 -20.48 -12.00
C LEU A 337 38.83 -19.82 -13.15
N ALA A 338 38.42 -20.12 -14.39
CA ALA A 338 39.16 -19.71 -15.57
C ALA A 338 38.25 -19.13 -16.67
N LYS A 339 38.75 -18.11 -17.38
CA LYS A 339 38.09 -17.64 -18.60
C LYS A 339 38.31 -18.66 -19.72
N SER A 340 37.21 -19.21 -20.23
CA SER A 340 37.23 -20.03 -21.45
C SER A 340 37.10 -19.18 -22.72
N SER A 341 36.57 -17.96 -22.58
CA SER A 341 36.48 -16.94 -23.63
C SER A 341 36.47 -15.54 -23.00
N PRO A 342 36.54 -14.45 -23.78
CA PRO A 342 36.39 -13.08 -23.26
C PRO A 342 35.07 -12.83 -22.50
N THR A 343 34.02 -13.61 -22.73
CA THR A 343 32.68 -13.42 -22.14
C THR A 343 32.17 -14.66 -21.40
N THR A 344 33.03 -15.65 -21.17
CA THR A 344 32.66 -16.92 -20.55
C THR A 344 33.71 -17.36 -19.55
N ILE A 345 33.24 -17.79 -18.39
CA ILE A 345 34.06 -18.41 -17.34
C ILE A 345 33.54 -19.82 -17.10
N GLN A 346 34.48 -20.76 -16.94
CA GLN A 346 34.21 -22.10 -16.47
C GLN A 346 34.85 -22.24 -15.10
N ALA A 347 34.06 -22.71 -14.14
CA ALA A 347 34.51 -22.95 -12.78
C ALA A 347 34.33 -24.41 -12.40
N LYS A 348 35.31 -24.96 -11.68
CA LYS A 348 35.37 -26.35 -11.23
C LYS A 348 36.09 -26.41 -9.90
N TRP A 349 35.29 -26.46 -8.85
CA TRP A 349 35.72 -26.50 -7.45
C TRP A 349 35.57 -27.91 -6.90
N GLY A 350 36.62 -28.36 -6.21
CA GLY A 350 36.73 -29.72 -5.68
C GLY A 350 37.01 -29.69 -4.19
N LEU A 351 35.96 -29.80 -3.38
CA LEU A 351 36.09 -29.65 -1.93
C LEU A 351 36.47 -31.00 -1.30
N GLN A 352 37.63 -31.06 -0.65
CA GLN A 352 38.12 -32.26 0.05
C GLN A 352 38.69 -31.89 1.42
N ASN A 353 37.79 -31.66 2.39
CA ASN A 353 38.10 -31.15 3.73
C ASN A 353 38.56 -29.69 3.76
N ASN A 354 38.20 -28.88 2.76
CA ASN A 354 38.46 -27.45 2.73
C ASN A 354 37.24 -26.69 2.19
N SER A 355 37.28 -25.36 2.38
CA SER A 355 36.44 -24.41 1.67
C SER A 355 37.07 -24.07 0.32
N ASP A 356 36.25 -23.66 -0.64
CA ASP A 356 36.69 -23.27 -1.97
C ASP A 356 35.89 -22.05 -2.46
N GLY A 357 36.39 -21.30 -3.43
CA GLY A 357 35.69 -20.17 -4.02
C GLY A 357 36.56 -19.28 -4.90
N GLY A 358 36.14 -18.02 -5.00
CA GLY A 358 36.88 -17.02 -5.76
C GLY A 358 36.07 -15.77 -6.01
N ALA A 359 36.69 -14.82 -6.71
CA ALA A 359 36.05 -13.58 -7.11
C ALA A 359 36.36 -13.22 -8.56
N ILE A 360 35.35 -12.67 -9.24
CA ILE A 360 35.49 -12.11 -10.59
C ILE A 360 35.06 -10.65 -10.59
N GLY A 361 35.69 -9.86 -11.45
CA GLY A 361 35.44 -8.42 -11.56
C GLY A 361 36.50 -7.76 -12.45
N THR A 362 36.46 -6.46 -12.68
CA THR A 362 35.44 -5.53 -12.22
C THR A 362 34.28 -5.45 -13.23
N PHE A 363 33.06 -5.56 -12.73
CA PHE A 363 31.85 -5.33 -13.53
C PHE A 363 31.67 -3.84 -13.83
N PRO A 364 31.17 -3.47 -15.02
CA PRO A 364 30.86 -2.07 -15.33
C PRO A 364 29.66 -1.64 -14.49
N PHE A 365 29.91 -0.89 -13.42
CA PHE A 365 28.90 -0.42 -12.49
C PHE A 365 29.15 1.06 -12.10
N PRO A 366 28.15 1.95 -12.25
CA PRO A 366 26.86 1.72 -12.92
C PRO A 366 27.02 1.36 -14.40
N GLY A 367 26.16 0.49 -14.91
CA GLY A 367 26.28 -0.01 -16.28
C GLY A 367 25.31 -1.14 -16.59
N ASN A 368 25.10 -1.41 -17.87
CA ASN A 368 24.25 -2.50 -18.32
C ASN A 368 25.07 -3.77 -18.53
N PHE A 369 24.63 -4.86 -17.94
CA PHE A 369 25.12 -6.20 -18.27
C PHE A 369 24.07 -7.26 -17.94
N THR A 370 24.13 -8.38 -18.64
CA THR A 370 23.33 -9.57 -18.32
C THR A 370 24.25 -10.77 -18.28
N VAL A 371 24.26 -11.49 -17.16
CA VAL A 371 25.09 -12.67 -16.96
C VAL A 371 24.22 -13.85 -16.61
N SER A 372 24.49 -14.98 -17.25
CA SER A 372 23.86 -16.26 -16.93
C SER A 372 24.86 -17.16 -16.21
N ILE A 373 24.46 -17.75 -15.09
CA ILE A 373 25.24 -18.69 -14.30
C ILE A 373 24.46 -20.01 -14.27
N ALA A 374 24.97 -21.01 -14.97
CA ALA A 374 24.43 -22.37 -14.95
C ALA A 374 25.22 -23.20 -13.92
N PRO A 375 24.63 -23.50 -12.74
CA PRO A 375 25.31 -24.28 -11.72
C PRO A 375 25.15 -25.79 -11.97
N THR A 376 26.09 -26.56 -11.45
CA THR A 376 25.95 -28.01 -11.29
C THR A 376 26.62 -28.40 -9.99
N PHE A 377 25.85 -28.97 -9.07
CA PHE A 377 26.33 -29.51 -7.80
C PHE A 377 26.32 -31.04 -7.90
N VAL A 378 27.50 -31.65 -7.98
CA VAL A 378 27.64 -33.10 -8.21
C VAL A 378 27.49 -33.90 -6.92
N GLY A 379 27.65 -33.25 -5.76
CA GLY A 379 27.45 -33.84 -4.44
C GLY A 379 28.00 -32.95 -3.33
N GLY A 380 27.62 -33.20 -2.09
CA GLY A 380 28.17 -32.55 -0.89
C GLY A 380 27.79 -31.08 -0.67
N ILE A 381 27.07 -30.44 -1.60
CA ILE A 381 26.40 -29.15 -1.42
C ILE A 381 24.89 -29.36 -1.60
N ASN A 382 24.09 -28.93 -0.62
CA ASN A 382 22.62 -29.05 -0.64
C ASN A 382 21.91 -27.72 -0.33
N ASN A 383 22.67 -26.66 -0.10
CA ASN A 383 22.15 -25.35 0.22
C ASN A 383 22.89 -24.30 -0.60
N TRP A 384 22.18 -23.60 -1.49
CA TRP A 384 22.72 -22.48 -2.25
C TRP A 384 21.90 -21.24 -1.98
N VAL A 385 22.56 -20.14 -1.61
CA VAL A 385 21.89 -18.87 -1.33
C VAL A 385 22.62 -17.71 -1.99
N TRP A 386 21.84 -16.71 -2.35
CA TRP A 386 22.33 -15.37 -2.61
C TRP A 386 22.43 -14.60 -1.29
N ILE A 387 23.56 -13.93 -1.04
CA ILE A 387 23.68 -12.98 0.08
C ILE A 387 23.43 -11.56 -0.45
N ASN A 388 22.43 -10.89 0.13
CA ASN A 388 21.97 -9.57 -0.27
C ASN A 388 22.30 -8.56 0.85
N GLY A 389 23.16 -7.58 0.54
CA GLY A 389 23.83 -6.80 1.58
C GLY A 389 24.54 -7.73 2.57
N ASP A 390 24.55 -7.39 3.86
CA ASP A 390 25.30 -8.17 4.87
C ASP A 390 24.48 -9.24 5.61
N GLU A 391 23.17 -9.31 5.41
CA GLU A 391 22.31 -10.08 6.34
C GLU A 391 21.20 -10.90 5.67
N VAL A 392 20.71 -10.50 4.50
CA VAL A 392 19.54 -11.16 3.88
C VAL A 392 19.99 -12.31 2.98
N GLN A 393 19.66 -13.54 3.38
CA GLN A 393 19.92 -14.73 2.58
C GLN A 393 18.70 -15.15 1.77
N THR A 394 18.86 -15.26 0.46
CA THR A 394 17.80 -15.70 -0.44
C THR A 394 18.14 -17.05 -1.04
N SER A 395 17.36 -18.09 -0.72
CA SER A 395 17.59 -19.44 -1.25
C SER A 395 17.46 -19.49 -2.77
N LEU A 396 18.38 -20.24 -3.38
CA LEU A 396 18.46 -20.50 -4.81
C LEU A 396 18.26 -22.00 -5.08
N ASN A 397 17.69 -22.32 -6.24
CA ASN A 397 17.53 -23.69 -6.71
C ASN A 397 18.89 -24.23 -7.22
N LEU A 398 19.27 -25.42 -6.76
CA LEU A 398 20.57 -26.04 -7.10
C LEU A 398 20.74 -26.41 -8.58
N THR A 399 19.66 -26.46 -9.37
CA THR A 399 19.68 -26.97 -10.75
C THR A 399 19.33 -25.93 -11.80
N GLN A 400 18.78 -24.78 -11.38
CA GLN A 400 18.32 -23.76 -12.31
C GLN A 400 19.38 -22.68 -12.54
N THR A 401 19.47 -22.23 -13.79
CA THR A 401 20.28 -21.08 -14.18
C THR A 401 19.82 -19.82 -13.45
N VAL A 402 20.78 -19.08 -12.90
CA VAL A 402 20.58 -17.72 -12.39
C VAL A 402 20.93 -16.72 -13.50
N GLU A 403 20.08 -15.74 -13.71
CA GLU A 403 20.32 -14.59 -14.57
C GLU A 403 20.46 -13.34 -13.70
N ILE A 404 21.55 -12.60 -13.90
CA ILE A 404 21.82 -11.35 -13.21
C ILE A 404 21.78 -10.24 -14.25
N THR A 405 20.97 -9.22 -14.02
CA THR A 405 20.85 -8.06 -14.91
C THR A 405 21.14 -6.78 -14.15
N ALA A 406 22.00 -5.94 -14.71
CA ALA A 406 22.25 -4.60 -14.21
C ALA A 406 21.65 -3.56 -15.15
N PHE A 407 21.12 -2.49 -14.59
CA PHE A 407 20.49 -1.41 -15.33
C PHE A 407 21.24 -0.09 -15.05
N SER A 408 21.56 0.64 -16.11
CA SER A 408 22.21 1.95 -16.03
C SER A 408 21.23 3.11 -15.98
N THR A 409 19.94 2.84 -16.09
CA THR A 409 18.86 3.83 -16.01
C THR A 409 17.71 3.22 -15.23
N PRO A 410 17.08 4.01 -14.33
CA PRO A 410 15.98 3.52 -13.55
C PRO A 410 14.73 3.45 -14.44
N SER A 411 13.62 2.96 -13.90
CA SER A 411 12.33 3.09 -14.56
C SER A 411 11.84 4.53 -14.50
N ALA A 412 11.02 4.95 -15.45
CA ALA A 412 10.36 6.25 -15.34
C ALA A 412 9.21 6.21 -14.33
N CYS A 413 8.64 5.02 -14.12
CA CYS A 413 7.62 4.75 -13.13
C CYS A 413 7.75 3.28 -12.66
N ARG A 414 7.75 3.06 -11.35
CA ARG A 414 7.78 1.71 -10.75
C ARG A 414 6.42 1.03 -10.86
N LEU A 415 6.39 -0.27 -10.58
CA LEU A 415 5.15 -1.06 -10.59
C LEU A 415 4.17 -0.68 -9.46
N ASP A 416 4.61 0.10 -8.48
CA ASP A 416 3.80 0.66 -7.41
C ASP A 416 3.46 2.16 -7.61
N CYS A 417 3.68 2.69 -8.82
CA CYS A 417 3.40 4.08 -9.19
C CYS A 417 4.17 5.14 -8.39
N THR A 418 5.28 4.72 -7.80
CA THR A 418 6.30 5.62 -7.28
C THR A 418 7.35 5.91 -8.35
N VAL A 419 7.94 7.10 -8.27
CA VAL A 419 9.09 7.46 -9.11
C VAL A 419 10.35 7.07 -8.37
N PRO A 420 11.34 6.42 -9.02
CA PRO A 420 12.62 6.13 -8.40
C PRO A 420 13.35 7.43 -8.05
N VAL A 421 13.80 7.55 -6.80
CA VAL A 421 14.51 8.73 -6.29
C VAL A 421 15.63 8.31 -5.36
N CYS A 422 16.73 9.07 -5.41
CA CYS A 422 17.84 8.88 -4.51
C CYS A 422 17.41 9.00 -3.04
N GLY A 423 17.84 8.04 -2.22
CA GLY A 423 17.58 8.02 -0.79
C GLY A 423 16.24 7.38 -0.42
N ASP A 424 15.63 6.59 -1.30
CA ASP A 424 14.36 5.93 -1.03
C ASP A 424 14.50 4.51 -0.47
N GLY A 425 15.74 4.04 -0.28
CA GLY A 425 15.99 2.69 0.23
C GLY A 425 15.98 1.63 -0.87
N THR A 426 15.97 2.00 -2.14
CA THR A 426 16.15 1.11 -3.30
C THR A 426 17.33 1.59 -4.14
N LEU A 427 18.28 0.70 -4.43
CA LEU A 427 19.39 1.02 -5.31
C LEU A 427 18.89 0.93 -6.76
N ASP A 428 18.63 2.06 -7.38
CA ASP A 428 18.00 2.17 -8.70
C ASP A 428 18.99 2.16 -9.85
N GLY A 429 18.50 1.86 -11.06
CA GLY A 429 19.33 1.84 -12.25
C GLY A 429 20.09 3.15 -12.45
N GLY A 430 21.42 3.10 -12.56
CA GLY A 430 22.27 4.28 -12.72
C GLY A 430 22.77 4.91 -11.42
N GLU A 431 22.24 4.52 -10.26
CA GLU A 431 22.78 4.93 -8.96
C GLU A 431 24.05 4.17 -8.62
N VAL A 432 24.97 4.86 -7.94
CA VAL A 432 26.17 4.25 -7.36
C VAL A 432 25.87 3.72 -5.97
N CYS A 433 25.00 4.34 -5.20
CA CYS A 433 24.61 3.92 -3.85
C CYS A 433 23.23 4.45 -3.52
N ASP A 434 22.63 3.92 -2.47
CA ASP A 434 21.41 4.43 -1.86
C ASP A 434 21.42 3.97 -0.39
N ASP A 435 21.47 4.90 0.56
CA ASP A 435 21.49 4.63 2.01
C ASP A 435 20.18 5.03 2.70
N GLY A 436 19.10 5.15 1.91
CA GLY A 436 17.76 5.44 2.42
C GLY A 436 17.56 6.89 2.87
N ASN A 437 18.47 7.81 2.53
CA ASN A 437 18.25 9.24 2.72
C ASN A 437 19.08 10.10 1.73
N THR A 438 18.95 11.43 1.82
CA THR A 438 19.66 12.39 0.94
C THR A 438 20.70 13.23 1.68
N THR A 439 21.08 12.82 2.88
CA THR A 439 22.20 13.41 3.61
C THR A 439 23.49 13.01 2.90
N GLY A 440 24.43 13.94 2.81
CA GLY A 440 25.75 13.65 2.28
C GLY A 440 26.72 13.31 3.40
N GLY A 441 27.52 12.27 3.21
CA GLY A 441 28.67 11.94 4.07
C GLY A 441 28.40 10.85 5.10
N ASP A 442 27.22 10.23 5.07
CA ASP A 442 26.80 9.12 5.94
C ASP A 442 26.78 7.74 5.24
N GLY A 443 27.32 7.68 4.02
CA GLY A 443 27.55 6.45 3.26
C GLY A 443 27.41 6.68 1.77
N CYS A 444 26.39 7.44 1.38
CA CYS A 444 26.14 7.86 0.01
C CYS A 444 26.25 9.38 -0.13
N ALA A 445 26.51 9.86 -1.35
CA ALA A 445 26.32 11.27 -1.66
C ALA A 445 24.83 11.60 -1.78
N ALA A 446 24.46 12.84 -1.46
CA ALA A 446 23.07 13.32 -1.51
C ALA A 446 22.34 13.16 -2.86
N ASN A 447 23.08 12.84 -3.93
CA ASN A 447 22.57 12.60 -5.28
C ASN A 447 22.78 11.16 -5.78
N CYS A 448 23.21 10.25 -4.91
CA CYS A 448 23.44 8.84 -5.21
C CYS A 448 24.47 8.54 -6.32
N ALA A 449 25.24 9.56 -6.73
CA ALA A 449 26.19 9.46 -7.83
C ALA A 449 27.60 9.04 -7.40
N SER A 450 27.87 8.98 -6.09
CA SER A 450 29.15 8.54 -5.54
C SER A 450 29.01 8.08 -4.10
N LEU A 451 29.92 7.20 -3.68
CA LEU A 451 30.12 6.83 -2.28
C LEU A 451 30.90 7.94 -1.57
N ASN A 452 30.75 8.03 -0.24
CA ASN A 452 31.47 8.99 0.61
C ASN A 452 32.51 8.33 1.51
#